data_AF-A0A355GKR1-F1
#
_entry.id   AF-A0A355GKR1-F1
#
_cell.length_a   1.000
_cell.length_b   1.000
_cell.length_c   1.000
_cell.angle_alpha   90.00
_cell.angle_beta   90.00
_cell.angle_gamma   90.00
#
_symmetry.space_group_name_H-M   'P 1'
#
loop_
_entity.id
_entity.type
_entity.pdbx_description
1 polymer ?
#
loop_
_entity_poly.entity_id
_entity_poly.type
_entity_poly.pdbx_seq_one_letter_code
_entity_poly.pdbx_strand_id
1 'polypeptide(L)'
;MRGAVYLFNGETGELISTLTGDSYEQIGSGGVTALPNGNFLVSSPEWSNGGTGGKIGAITFGNGVTGANGVVSADNSLIGSSSGDLVGSGGITVLSNGNYVVNSPFWNNDAINDVGAITFGNGTTGVTGVISQSNSLIGANAGDSLGFSYSNSSGVVALSNGNYIVGSPLWDHGTVEDAGALTWGNGTIGTTGVVSEANSLVGSSADDHVGDFKENDVNITLLTNGNYVLSSPEWDNGAAADAGAVTFGSGTTGVTGEISSANSLVGTTAEDNVGYFHPTLASVTALTNGNYVVTSPYWDNDTIRDAGAVTFGSGSTGITGEVTAANSLVGVTKEDRLGFINYTTKGITALANGNYVVSSPDWNNGYISDAGAATFGNGTTGVSGVITASNSLVGLTRNDLVGVAGVTALTNGNYVVSSPAWSDSSNLGVGAVTFGSGTTGVKGGISSGNSLVGAGNADNVGMGGVTALPNGNYLAISSNWSYGRGAVTFGNGITGITGVVSAVNSLVGTKNYDEVGLDGVAVLANGNYVVISSSWGNESFYSVGAVTWGSGTAGISGTVSAANSLVGTKWNDKVGAGGVTSLANGNYVVSSPDWDNDTIANAGAVTFGEGTT
;
A
#
# COMPACT_ATOMS: atom_id res chain seq x y z
N MET A 1 -22.00 31.35 -23.39
CA MET A 1 -21.97 32.47 -22.41
C MET A 1 -20.54 32.97 -22.36
N ARG A 2 -20.29 34.26 -22.08
CA ARG A 2 -18.92 34.76 -21.87
C ARG A 2 -18.50 34.44 -20.44
N GLY A 3 -17.51 33.57 -20.27
CA GLY A 3 -16.87 33.28 -19.00
C GLY A 3 -15.89 34.40 -18.62
N ALA A 4 -15.72 34.63 -17.33
CA ALA A 4 -14.76 35.56 -16.78
C ALA A 4 -14.38 35.10 -15.36
N VAL A 5 -13.16 35.42 -14.94
CA VAL A 5 -12.68 35.18 -13.57
C VAL A 5 -12.35 36.50 -12.91
N TYR A 6 -12.83 36.67 -11.68
CA TYR A 6 -12.69 37.89 -10.89
C TYR A 6 -11.91 37.58 -9.62
N LEU A 7 -10.91 38.42 -9.33
CA LEU A 7 -10.23 38.40 -8.03
C LEU A 7 -10.79 39.52 -7.16
N PHE A 8 -11.19 39.20 -5.94
CA PHE A 8 -11.67 40.17 -4.95
C PHE A 8 -10.75 40.21 -3.74
N ASN A 9 -10.67 41.37 -3.10
CA ASN A 9 -10.05 41.51 -1.80
C ASN A 9 -10.91 40.78 -0.75
N GLY A 10 -10.30 39.84 -0.01
CA GLY A 10 -11.02 39.03 0.99
C GLY A 10 -11.51 39.82 2.21
N GLU A 11 -10.95 40.99 2.49
CA GLU A 11 -11.33 41.86 3.61
C GLU A 11 -12.32 42.94 3.17
N THR A 12 -12.06 43.63 2.06
CA THR A 12 -12.88 44.77 1.61
C THR A 12 -13.99 44.39 0.63
N GLY A 13 -13.89 43.22 -0.02
CA GLY A 13 -14.78 42.82 -1.11
C GLY A 13 -14.58 43.60 -2.41
N GLU A 14 -13.58 44.48 -2.48
CA GLU A 14 -13.29 45.25 -3.69
C GLU A 14 -12.73 44.36 -4.80
N LEU A 15 -13.13 44.65 -6.05
CA LEU A 15 -12.61 43.96 -7.22
C LEU A 15 -11.15 44.37 -7.46
N ILE A 16 -10.24 43.39 -7.49
CA ILE A 16 -8.80 43.58 -7.73
C ILE A 16 -8.49 43.41 -9.21
N SER A 17 -8.98 42.34 -9.84
CA SER A 17 -8.63 42.01 -11.22
C SER A 17 -9.76 41.31 -11.95
N THR A 18 -9.74 41.37 -13.28
CA THR A 18 -10.66 40.61 -14.13
C THR A 18 -9.93 40.00 -15.31
N LEU A 19 -10.07 38.69 -15.47
CA LEU A 19 -9.62 37.92 -16.62
C LEU A 19 -10.83 37.61 -17.50
N THR A 20 -10.73 37.93 -18.79
CA THR A 20 -11.82 37.79 -19.76
C THR A 20 -11.38 37.09 -21.04
N GLY A 21 -12.35 36.57 -21.78
CA GLY A 21 -12.18 36.18 -23.19
C GLY A 21 -12.56 37.32 -24.14
N ASP A 22 -12.23 37.18 -25.43
CA ASP A 22 -12.60 38.15 -26.46
C ASP A 22 -13.96 37.86 -27.12
N SER A 23 -14.51 36.66 -26.89
CA SER A 23 -15.72 36.15 -27.55
C SER A 23 -16.58 35.25 -26.63
N TYR A 24 -17.36 34.29 -27.16
CA TYR A 24 -18.26 33.41 -26.39
C TYR A 24 -17.51 32.26 -25.70
N GLU A 25 -16.49 32.61 -24.91
CA GLU A 25 -15.49 31.67 -24.42
C GLU A 25 -15.74 31.30 -22.96
N GLN A 26 -15.41 30.08 -22.57
CA GLN A 26 -15.63 29.57 -21.22
C GLN A 26 -14.38 29.77 -20.34
N ILE A 27 -13.98 31.03 -20.14
CA ILE A 27 -12.84 31.34 -19.25
C ILE A 27 -13.12 30.81 -17.85
N GLY A 28 -12.14 30.11 -17.28
CA GLY A 28 -12.25 29.46 -15.97
C GLY A 28 -13.03 28.14 -15.99
N SER A 29 -13.30 27.55 -17.15
CA SER A 29 -14.06 26.27 -17.26
C SER A 29 -13.43 25.10 -16.52
N GLY A 30 -12.10 25.12 -16.34
CA GLY A 30 -11.35 24.12 -15.57
C GLY A 30 -11.15 24.50 -14.11
N GLY A 31 -11.71 25.63 -13.66
CA GLY A 31 -11.60 26.13 -12.29
C GLY A 31 -10.33 26.94 -12.01
N VAL A 32 -10.07 27.17 -10.73
CA VAL A 32 -8.93 27.93 -10.22
C VAL A 32 -8.14 27.08 -9.24
N THR A 33 -6.83 26.96 -9.47
CA THR A 33 -5.90 26.24 -8.59
C THR A 33 -5.13 27.25 -7.75
N ALA A 34 -5.29 27.22 -6.43
CA ALA A 34 -4.50 28.03 -5.51
C ALA A 34 -3.09 27.46 -5.35
N LEU A 35 -2.09 28.33 -5.31
CA LEU A 35 -0.70 27.98 -5.03
C LEU A 35 -0.35 28.30 -3.56
N PRO A 36 0.58 27.55 -2.94
CA PRO A 36 0.94 27.73 -1.53
C PRO A 36 1.47 29.12 -1.17
N ASN A 37 2.01 29.86 -2.14
CA ASN A 37 2.52 31.21 -1.97
C ASN A 37 1.44 32.31 -2.11
N GLY A 38 0.16 31.93 -2.25
CA GLY A 38 -0.96 32.86 -2.39
C GLY A 38 -1.26 33.28 -3.83
N ASN A 39 -0.43 32.89 -4.80
CA ASN A 39 -0.78 33.03 -6.23
C ASN A 39 -1.79 31.98 -6.65
N PHE A 40 -2.29 32.05 -7.88
CA PHE A 40 -3.27 31.12 -8.41
C PHE A 40 -3.13 30.92 -9.92
N LEU A 41 -3.76 29.86 -10.41
CA LEU A 41 -3.84 29.52 -11.83
C LEU A 41 -5.29 29.42 -12.25
N VAL A 42 -5.64 30.03 -13.38
CA VAL A 42 -6.97 29.92 -13.98
C VAL A 42 -6.90 28.93 -15.14
N SER A 43 -7.68 27.85 -15.05
CA SER A 43 -7.76 26.83 -16.09
C SER A 43 -8.94 27.08 -17.02
N SER A 44 -8.65 27.22 -18.31
CA SER A 44 -9.62 27.49 -19.36
C SER A 44 -9.43 26.55 -20.56
N PRO A 45 -9.50 25.21 -20.38
CA PRO A 45 -9.28 24.24 -21.46
C PRO A 45 -10.28 24.41 -22.63
N GLU A 46 -11.43 25.03 -22.36
CA GLU A 46 -12.50 25.28 -23.33
C GLU A 46 -12.35 26.61 -24.10
N TRP A 47 -11.24 27.33 -23.91
CA TRP A 47 -10.95 28.58 -24.61
C TRP A 47 -10.59 28.36 -26.09
N SER A 48 -11.02 29.25 -26.99
CA SER A 48 -10.92 29.07 -28.45
C SER A 48 -10.28 30.24 -29.21
N ASN A 49 -9.75 31.25 -28.51
CA ASN A 49 -9.07 32.42 -29.08
C ASN A 49 -9.85 33.12 -30.20
N GLY A 50 -11.13 33.42 -29.94
CA GLY A 50 -11.99 34.09 -30.92
C GLY A 50 -12.45 33.20 -32.09
N GLY A 51 -11.93 31.98 -32.21
CA GLY A 51 -12.25 31.04 -33.29
C GLY A 51 -13.56 30.29 -33.07
N THR A 52 -14.29 30.03 -34.16
CA THR A 52 -15.45 29.11 -34.17
C THR A 52 -15.07 27.64 -34.40
N GLY A 53 -13.77 27.37 -34.58
CA GLY A 53 -13.26 26.12 -35.16
C GLY A 53 -12.71 25.08 -34.17
N GLY A 54 -12.58 25.39 -32.88
CA GLY A 54 -12.08 24.43 -31.90
C GLY A 54 -11.56 25.04 -30.61
N LYS A 55 -11.51 24.23 -29.54
CA LYS A 55 -10.99 24.62 -28.22
C LYS A 55 -9.48 24.38 -28.22
N ILE A 56 -8.70 25.44 -27.99
CA ILE A 56 -7.23 25.36 -27.93
C ILE A 56 -6.72 25.39 -26.49
N GLY A 57 -7.55 25.89 -25.57
CA GLY A 57 -7.29 25.91 -24.13
C GLY A 57 -6.23 26.92 -23.70
N ALA A 58 -6.27 27.26 -22.40
CA ALA A 58 -5.31 28.17 -21.79
C ALA A 58 -5.17 27.94 -20.28
N ILE A 59 -3.95 28.12 -19.77
CA ILE A 59 -3.67 28.33 -18.35
C ILE A 59 -3.12 29.74 -18.14
N THR A 60 -3.78 30.53 -17.30
CA THR A 60 -3.36 31.89 -16.97
C THR A 60 -2.83 31.93 -15.54
N PHE A 61 -1.61 32.44 -15.36
CA PHE A 61 -1.07 32.73 -14.03
C PHE A 61 -1.62 34.04 -13.46
N GLY A 62 -2.04 34.01 -12.20
CA GLY A 62 -2.52 35.16 -11.45
C GLY A 62 -1.70 35.38 -10.18
N ASN A 63 -1.20 36.59 -10.01
CA ASN A 63 -0.58 37.01 -8.76
C ASN A 63 -1.65 37.20 -7.68
N GLY A 64 -1.43 36.71 -6.46
CA GLY A 64 -2.43 36.80 -5.38
C GLY A 64 -2.80 38.23 -4.95
N VAL A 65 -1.96 39.21 -5.25
CA VAL A 65 -2.14 40.62 -4.88
C VAL A 65 -2.65 41.46 -6.04
N THR A 66 -2.09 41.30 -7.24
CA THR A 66 -2.46 42.11 -8.42
C THR A 66 -3.43 41.42 -9.37
N GLY A 67 -3.65 40.11 -9.18
CA GLY A 67 -4.47 39.25 -10.00
C GLY A 67 -3.94 39.01 -11.40
N ALA A 68 -4.82 38.51 -12.28
CA ALA A 68 -4.64 38.40 -13.72
C ALA A 68 -5.60 39.37 -14.42
N ASN A 69 -5.10 40.19 -15.33
CA ASN A 69 -5.86 41.24 -16.00
C ASN A 69 -5.83 41.09 -17.52
N GLY A 70 -6.97 41.37 -18.14
CA GLY A 70 -7.11 41.52 -19.58
C GLY A 70 -7.69 40.29 -20.28
N VAL A 71 -7.48 40.25 -21.59
CA VAL A 71 -7.93 39.17 -22.46
C VAL A 71 -6.88 38.05 -22.45
N VAL A 72 -7.31 36.80 -22.39
CA VAL A 72 -6.41 35.63 -22.52
C VAL A 72 -5.67 35.70 -23.88
N SER A 73 -4.35 35.60 -23.84
CA SER A 73 -3.48 35.55 -25.03
C SER A 73 -2.16 34.84 -24.70
N ALA A 74 -1.32 34.61 -25.71
CA ALA A 74 0.02 34.04 -25.50
C ALA A 74 0.93 34.93 -24.64
N ASP A 75 0.62 36.23 -24.49
CA ASP A 75 1.43 37.16 -23.70
C ASP A 75 1.25 36.97 -22.19
N ASN A 76 0.07 36.51 -21.75
CA ASN A 76 -0.28 36.36 -20.35
C ASN A 76 -0.66 34.93 -19.94
N SER A 77 -0.77 34.01 -20.90
CA SER A 77 -1.23 32.64 -20.69
C SER A 77 -0.38 31.65 -21.46
N LEU A 78 -0.29 30.44 -20.93
CA LEU A 78 0.15 29.27 -21.68
C LEU A 78 -1.02 28.79 -22.54
N ILE A 79 -0.83 28.67 -23.85
CA ILE A 79 -1.92 28.39 -24.79
C ILE A 79 -1.56 27.31 -25.82
N GLY A 80 -2.59 26.67 -26.37
CA GLY A 80 -2.49 25.87 -27.59
C GLY A 80 -2.42 26.73 -28.85
N SER A 81 -2.18 26.09 -29.99
CA SER A 81 -2.23 26.69 -31.33
C SER A 81 -3.21 26.00 -32.27
N SER A 82 -3.65 24.79 -31.93
CA SER A 82 -4.48 23.93 -32.77
C SER A 82 -5.80 23.58 -32.10
N SER A 83 -6.82 23.37 -32.93
CA SER A 83 -8.12 22.89 -32.44
C SER A 83 -7.98 21.53 -31.79
N GLY A 84 -8.45 21.38 -30.56
CA GLY A 84 -8.36 20.13 -29.81
C GLY A 84 -7.24 20.11 -28.78
N ASP A 85 -6.35 21.11 -28.78
CA ASP A 85 -5.21 21.15 -27.85
C ASP A 85 -5.62 21.12 -26.38
N LEU A 86 -6.78 21.71 -26.05
CA LEU A 86 -7.41 21.64 -24.73
C LEU A 86 -6.41 21.88 -23.58
N VAL A 87 -5.52 22.87 -23.71
CA VAL A 87 -4.43 23.09 -22.76
C VAL A 87 -4.91 23.14 -21.31
N GLY A 88 -4.29 22.32 -20.45
CA GLY A 88 -4.64 22.16 -19.04
C GLY A 88 -5.78 21.18 -18.76
N SER A 89 -6.31 20.48 -19.77
CA SER A 89 -7.38 19.48 -19.60
C SER A 89 -7.00 18.27 -18.75
N GLY A 90 -5.70 17.91 -18.70
CA GLY A 90 -5.18 16.86 -17.82
C GLY A 90 -4.97 17.32 -16.37
N GLY A 91 -5.29 18.59 -16.06
CA GLY A 91 -5.17 19.17 -14.74
C GLY A 91 -3.83 19.87 -14.48
N ILE A 92 -3.68 20.34 -13.24
CA ILE A 92 -2.50 21.04 -12.75
C ILE A 92 -2.00 20.32 -11.50
N THR A 93 -0.74 19.91 -11.52
CA THR A 93 -0.06 19.33 -10.36
C THR A 93 0.75 20.42 -9.65
N VAL A 94 0.39 20.73 -8.40
CA VAL A 94 1.13 21.68 -7.56
C VAL A 94 2.25 20.94 -6.82
N LEU A 95 3.47 21.44 -6.95
CA LEU A 95 4.67 20.84 -6.35
C LEU A 95 4.89 21.36 -4.92
N SER A 96 5.57 20.57 -4.09
CA SER A 96 5.84 20.93 -2.68
C SER A 96 6.70 22.19 -2.52
N ASN A 97 7.46 22.56 -3.55
CA ASN A 97 8.24 23.80 -3.59
C ASN A 97 7.42 25.04 -4.06
N GLY A 98 6.12 24.87 -4.32
CA GLY A 98 5.21 25.94 -4.73
C GLY A 98 5.17 26.21 -6.24
N ASN A 99 6.00 25.53 -7.04
CA ASN A 99 5.88 25.52 -8.50
C ASN A 99 4.75 24.58 -8.95
N TYR A 100 4.49 24.51 -10.25
CA TYR A 100 3.40 23.70 -10.79
C TYR A 100 3.74 23.08 -12.14
N VAL A 101 2.98 22.07 -12.52
CA VAL A 101 3.07 21.39 -13.81
C VAL A 101 1.68 21.38 -14.44
N VAL A 102 1.59 21.83 -15.68
CA VAL A 102 0.37 21.80 -16.49
C VAL A 102 0.40 20.56 -17.37
N ASN A 103 -0.67 19.77 -17.29
CA ASN A 103 -0.85 18.56 -18.09
C ASN A 103 -1.86 18.81 -19.22
N SER A 104 -1.42 18.60 -20.47
CA SER A 104 -2.22 18.81 -21.68
C SER A 104 -2.12 17.57 -22.60
N PRO A 105 -2.78 16.46 -22.25
CA PRO A 105 -2.60 15.18 -22.96
C PRO A 105 -3.08 15.21 -24.41
N PHE A 106 -4.04 16.08 -24.75
CA PHE A 106 -4.59 16.19 -26.11
C PHE A 106 -3.93 17.29 -26.96
N TRP A 107 -2.75 17.79 -26.54
CA TRP A 107 -2.05 18.83 -27.29
C TRP A 107 -1.54 18.29 -28.63
N ASN A 108 -1.77 19.03 -29.72
CA ASN A 108 -1.34 18.65 -31.07
C ASN A 108 -0.06 19.38 -31.46
N ASN A 109 0.89 18.67 -32.08
CA ASN A 109 2.09 19.27 -32.65
C ASN A 109 1.90 19.47 -34.16
N ASP A 110 1.48 20.67 -34.54
CA ASP A 110 1.09 21.00 -35.91
C ASP A 110 0.01 20.06 -36.46
N ALA A 111 0.38 19.12 -37.35
CA ALA A 111 -0.53 18.16 -37.99
C ALA A 111 -0.56 16.79 -37.29
N ILE A 112 0.25 16.60 -36.24
CA ILE A 112 0.32 15.36 -35.47
C ILE A 112 -0.62 15.53 -34.28
N ASN A 113 -1.69 14.72 -34.26
CA ASN A 113 -2.74 14.88 -33.27
C ASN A 113 -2.37 14.21 -31.95
N ASP A 114 -2.82 14.77 -30.83
CA ASP A 114 -2.75 14.17 -29.50
C ASP A 114 -1.35 13.66 -29.12
N VAL A 115 -0.30 14.43 -29.44
CA VAL A 115 1.07 14.07 -29.00
C VAL A 115 1.24 14.30 -27.49
N GLY A 116 0.40 15.15 -26.90
CA GLY A 116 0.45 15.56 -25.51
C GLY A 116 1.61 16.50 -25.17
N ALA A 117 1.42 17.26 -24.09
CA ALA A 117 2.41 18.20 -23.59
C ALA A 117 2.36 18.36 -22.07
N ILE A 118 3.56 18.37 -21.46
CA ILE A 118 3.77 18.70 -20.05
C ILE A 118 4.59 19.98 -19.95
N THR A 119 4.02 20.99 -19.31
CA THR A 119 4.66 22.31 -19.17
C THR A 119 4.91 22.62 -17.70
N PHE A 120 6.18 22.86 -17.36
CA PHE A 120 6.56 23.37 -16.05
C PHE A 120 6.27 24.87 -15.94
N GLY A 121 5.75 25.28 -14.79
CA GLY A 121 5.52 26.70 -14.46
C GLY A 121 6.11 27.08 -13.11
N ASN A 122 6.79 28.22 -13.07
CA ASN A 122 7.29 28.79 -11.83
C ASN A 122 6.13 29.41 -11.03
N GLY A 123 5.97 29.05 -9.76
CA GLY A 123 4.85 29.52 -8.93
C GLY A 123 4.86 31.02 -8.60
N THR A 124 5.95 31.72 -8.91
CA THR A 124 6.12 33.16 -8.67
C THR A 124 5.92 33.99 -9.94
N THR A 125 6.43 33.51 -11.08
CA THR A 125 6.41 34.26 -12.34
C THR A 125 5.42 33.71 -13.37
N GLY A 126 4.93 32.49 -13.18
CA GLY A 126 4.11 31.77 -14.15
C GLY A 126 4.90 31.25 -15.35
N VAL A 127 4.16 30.76 -16.34
CA VAL A 127 4.63 30.40 -17.69
C VAL A 127 3.60 30.93 -18.70
N THR A 128 4.08 31.44 -19.84
CA THR A 128 3.25 31.99 -20.92
C THR A 128 3.80 31.58 -22.28
N GLY A 129 3.03 31.83 -23.33
CA GLY A 129 3.37 31.54 -24.72
C GLY A 129 2.63 30.32 -25.26
N VAL A 130 2.83 30.06 -26.55
CA VAL A 130 2.32 28.86 -27.22
C VAL A 130 3.18 27.65 -26.79
N ILE A 131 2.55 26.51 -26.53
CA ILE A 131 3.26 25.25 -26.24
C ILE A 131 4.16 24.87 -27.42
N SER A 132 5.39 24.45 -27.12
CA SER A 132 6.34 23.88 -28.08
C SER A 132 7.39 23.05 -27.35
N GLN A 133 8.24 22.32 -28.10
CA GLN A 133 9.39 21.60 -27.52
C GLN A 133 10.38 22.49 -26.74
N SER A 134 10.32 23.82 -26.91
CA SER A 134 11.21 24.77 -26.22
C SER A 134 10.81 25.09 -24.79
N ASN A 135 9.52 24.92 -24.45
CA ASN A 135 8.98 25.22 -23.12
C ASN A 135 8.26 24.03 -22.48
N SER A 136 8.07 22.93 -23.22
CA SER A 136 7.32 21.77 -22.77
C SER A 136 8.03 20.47 -23.16
N LEU A 137 7.79 19.42 -22.38
CA LEU A 137 8.03 18.05 -22.78
C LEU A 137 6.87 17.60 -23.68
N ILE A 138 7.16 17.06 -24.87
CA ILE A 138 6.14 16.68 -25.86
C ILE A 138 6.40 15.29 -26.45
N GLY A 139 5.34 14.66 -26.95
CA GLY A 139 5.45 13.47 -27.79
C GLY A 139 5.96 13.78 -29.20
N ALA A 140 6.15 12.73 -29.99
CA ALA A 140 6.55 12.78 -31.40
C ALA A 140 5.52 12.17 -32.35
N ASN A 141 4.68 11.25 -31.84
CA ASN A 141 3.77 10.43 -32.61
C ASN A 141 2.31 10.74 -32.27
N ALA A 142 1.42 10.44 -33.22
CA ALA A 142 0.00 10.69 -33.01
C ALA A 142 -0.57 9.71 -31.98
N GLY A 143 -1.18 10.23 -30.92
CA GLY A 143 -1.73 9.41 -29.85
C GLY A 143 -0.81 9.22 -28.64
N ASP A 144 0.45 9.68 -28.68
CA ASP A 144 1.40 9.62 -27.56
C ASP A 144 0.79 10.11 -26.23
N SER A 145 -0.10 11.11 -26.33
CA SER A 145 -0.96 11.59 -25.25
C SER A 145 -0.24 11.76 -23.90
N LEU A 146 0.95 12.38 -23.88
CA LEU A 146 1.78 12.46 -22.68
C LEU A 146 1.00 12.92 -21.44
N GLY A 147 1.19 12.23 -20.31
CA GLY A 147 0.49 12.54 -19.06
C GLY A 147 -0.98 12.12 -19.04
N PHE A 148 -1.46 11.37 -20.03
CA PHE A 148 -2.78 10.75 -19.99
C PHE A 148 -2.86 9.70 -18.88
N SER A 149 -4.00 9.67 -18.18
CA SER A 149 -4.36 8.61 -17.24
C SER A 149 -5.81 8.20 -17.51
N TYR A 150 -6.08 6.91 -17.44
CA TYR A 150 -7.44 6.35 -17.52
C TYR A 150 -8.29 6.70 -16.30
N SER A 151 -7.66 7.16 -15.21
CA SER A 151 -8.34 7.62 -14.01
C SER A 151 -8.64 9.12 -14.10
N ASN A 152 -9.46 9.66 -13.19
CA ASN A 152 -9.66 11.10 -13.06
C ASN A 152 -8.44 11.83 -12.45
N SER A 153 -7.28 11.17 -12.34
CA SER A 153 -6.03 11.72 -11.82
C SER A 153 -5.13 12.20 -12.96
N SER A 154 -4.19 13.11 -12.66
CA SER A 154 -3.17 13.55 -13.62
C SER A 154 -2.14 12.43 -13.85
N GLY A 155 -1.67 12.21 -15.08
CA GLY A 155 -0.48 11.39 -15.38
C GLY A 155 0.84 12.05 -14.93
N VAL A 156 0.79 12.87 -13.88
CA VAL A 156 1.93 13.56 -13.28
C VAL A 156 1.87 13.36 -11.77
N VAL A 157 2.94 12.81 -11.19
CA VAL A 157 3.05 12.59 -9.75
C VAL A 157 4.13 13.52 -9.19
N ALA A 158 3.77 14.30 -8.17
CA ALA A 158 4.71 15.15 -7.45
C ALA A 158 5.56 14.32 -6.47
N LEU A 159 6.87 14.53 -6.48
CA LEU A 159 7.79 13.97 -5.51
C LEU A 159 7.90 14.89 -4.28
N SER A 160 8.20 14.30 -3.12
CA SER A 160 8.30 15.03 -1.85
C SER A 160 9.39 16.11 -1.85
N ASN A 161 10.45 15.91 -2.65
CA ASN A 161 11.55 16.85 -2.82
C ASN A 161 11.26 18.02 -3.79
N GLY A 162 10.03 18.13 -4.28
CA GLY A 162 9.59 19.21 -5.16
C GLY A 162 9.84 18.96 -6.64
N ASN A 163 10.40 17.81 -7.03
CA ASN A 163 10.44 17.34 -8.41
C ASN A 163 9.14 16.59 -8.76
N TYR A 164 9.04 16.08 -10.00
CA TYR A 164 7.88 15.34 -10.46
C TYR A 164 8.28 14.22 -11.42
N ILE A 165 7.35 13.31 -11.68
CA ILE A 165 7.46 12.28 -12.73
C ILE A 165 6.23 12.35 -13.62
N VAL A 166 6.40 12.00 -14.89
CA VAL A 166 5.36 11.98 -15.91
C VAL A 166 5.24 10.56 -16.44
N GLY A 167 4.06 9.98 -16.35
CA GLY A 167 3.69 8.70 -16.96
C GLY A 167 3.09 8.94 -18.33
N SER A 168 3.60 8.25 -19.35
CA SER A 168 3.12 8.34 -20.73
C SER A 168 3.03 6.93 -21.31
N PRO A 169 2.06 6.11 -20.85
CA PRO A 169 1.98 4.71 -21.27
C PRO A 169 1.66 4.51 -22.75
N LEU A 170 1.04 5.51 -23.39
CA LEU A 170 0.68 5.48 -24.81
C LEU A 170 1.77 6.02 -25.72
N TRP A 171 2.97 6.27 -25.19
CA TRP A 171 4.06 6.83 -25.98
C TRP A 171 4.65 5.78 -26.94
N ASP A 172 4.77 6.14 -28.22
CA ASP A 172 5.36 5.29 -29.25
C ASP A 172 6.89 5.38 -29.27
N HIS A 173 7.57 4.24 -29.24
CA HIS A 173 9.01 4.17 -29.51
C HIS A 173 9.27 4.08 -31.03
N GLY A 174 9.09 5.20 -31.73
CA GLY A 174 9.26 5.29 -33.17
C GLY A 174 8.12 4.63 -33.94
N THR A 175 8.25 3.35 -34.28
CA THR A 175 7.15 2.57 -34.91
C THR A 175 6.60 1.48 -34.00
N VAL A 176 7.09 1.42 -32.76
CA VAL A 176 6.60 0.49 -31.74
C VAL A 176 5.49 1.21 -30.99
N GLU A 177 4.26 0.73 -31.16
CA GLU A 177 3.05 1.32 -30.58
C GLU A 177 3.02 1.10 -29.07
N ASP A 178 2.65 2.12 -28.30
CA ASP A 178 2.38 2.02 -26.86
C ASP A 178 3.52 1.36 -26.02
N ALA A 179 4.78 1.56 -26.45
CA ALA A 179 5.96 1.12 -25.69
C ALA A 179 6.04 1.82 -24.32
N GLY A 180 5.50 3.03 -24.25
CA GLY A 180 5.39 3.85 -23.06
C GLY A 180 6.70 4.49 -22.61
N ALA A 181 6.55 5.51 -21.77
CA ALA A 181 7.67 6.23 -21.16
C ALA A 181 7.36 6.72 -19.74
N LEU A 182 8.39 6.76 -18.90
CA LEU A 182 8.41 7.49 -17.64
C LEU A 182 9.50 8.57 -17.67
N THR A 183 9.11 9.83 -17.57
CA THR A 183 10.04 10.97 -17.57
C THR A 183 10.17 11.59 -16.19
N TRP A 184 11.41 11.81 -15.73
CA TRP A 184 11.65 12.62 -14.53
C TRP A 184 11.69 14.12 -14.86
N GLY A 185 10.99 14.89 -14.04
CA GLY A 185 10.81 16.33 -14.16
C GLY A 185 11.56 17.12 -13.09
N ASN A 186 12.43 18.04 -13.50
CA ASN A 186 13.07 18.95 -12.55
C ASN A 186 12.06 20.02 -12.09
N GLY A 187 11.69 20.04 -10.82
CA GLY A 187 10.69 20.98 -10.30
C GLY A 187 11.17 22.41 -10.09
N THR A 188 12.38 22.76 -10.51
CA THR A 188 12.94 24.12 -10.45
C THR A 188 13.05 24.78 -11.82
N ILE A 189 13.47 24.01 -12.82
CA ILE A 189 13.70 24.51 -14.20
C ILE A 189 12.82 23.84 -15.26
N GLY A 190 12.10 22.79 -14.89
CA GLY A 190 11.31 21.96 -15.81
C GLY A 190 12.16 20.95 -16.60
N THR A 191 11.46 20.10 -17.34
CA THR A 191 12.04 19.24 -18.38
C THR A 191 11.33 19.59 -19.69
N THR A 192 12.08 19.77 -20.77
CA THR A 192 11.55 20.17 -22.10
C THR A 192 12.18 19.33 -23.20
N GLY A 193 11.57 19.34 -24.38
CA GLY A 193 12.02 18.62 -25.56
C GLY A 193 11.11 17.45 -25.90
N VAL A 194 11.49 16.68 -26.91
CA VAL A 194 10.74 15.48 -27.32
C VAL A 194 11.15 14.30 -26.43
N VAL A 195 10.19 13.47 -26.00
CA VAL A 195 10.45 12.24 -25.25
C VAL A 195 11.35 11.30 -26.07
N SER A 196 12.37 10.74 -25.41
CA SER A 196 13.30 9.75 -25.97
C SER A 196 14.05 9.01 -24.86
N GLU A 197 14.79 7.95 -25.20
CA GLU A 197 15.68 7.25 -24.27
C GLU A 197 16.73 8.15 -23.59
N ALA A 198 17.04 9.32 -24.16
CA ALA A 198 18.01 10.25 -23.58
C ALA A 198 17.48 11.03 -22.37
N ASN A 199 16.16 11.19 -22.25
CA ASN A 199 15.52 11.95 -21.17
C ASN A 199 14.47 11.17 -20.39
N SER A 200 14.11 9.97 -20.84
CA SER A 200 13.04 9.15 -20.26
C SER A 200 13.48 7.70 -20.17
N LEU A 201 12.87 6.97 -19.23
CA LEU A 201 12.89 5.52 -19.21
C LEU A 201 11.80 5.02 -20.16
N VAL A 202 12.14 4.14 -21.11
CA VAL A 202 11.21 3.73 -22.18
C VAL A 202 11.14 2.22 -22.35
N GLY A 203 10.00 1.73 -22.85
CA GLY A 203 9.87 0.36 -23.34
C GLY A 203 10.51 0.19 -24.73
N SER A 204 10.49 -1.04 -25.23
CA SER A 204 11.02 -1.39 -26.56
C SER A 204 10.17 -2.37 -27.35
N SER A 205 9.14 -2.94 -26.75
CA SER A 205 8.12 -3.74 -27.42
C SER A 205 6.77 -3.03 -27.44
N ALA A 206 5.90 -3.49 -28.33
CA ALA A 206 4.55 -2.96 -28.39
C ALA A 206 3.79 -3.35 -27.12
N ASP A 207 2.91 -2.46 -26.64
CA ASP A 207 2.11 -2.70 -25.44
C ASP A 207 2.94 -2.89 -24.14
N ASP A 208 4.20 -2.45 -24.08
CA ASP A 208 4.98 -2.43 -22.82
C ASP A 208 4.37 -1.48 -21.77
N HIS A 209 3.63 -0.46 -22.21
CA HIS A 209 2.91 0.52 -21.38
C HIS A 209 3.75 1.13 -20.25
N VAL A 210 5.05 1.37 -20.48
CA VAL A 210 5.94 1.92 -19.44
C VAL A 210 5.40 3.26 -18.93
N GLY A 211 5.32 3.39 -17.61
CA GLY A 211 4.78 4.59 -16.97
C GLY A 211 3.25 4.65 -16.89
N ASP A 212 2.53 3.54 -17.08
CA ASP A 212 1.08 3.49 -16.88
C ASP A 212 0.68 3.66 -15.42
N PHE A 213 0.04 4.77 -15.06
CA PHE A 213 -0.45 4.98 -13.69
C PHE A 213 -1.80 4.28 -13.51
N LYS A 214 -1.75 2.96 -13.27
CA LYS A 214 -2.93 2.11 -13.02
C LYS A 214 -3.63 2.53 -11.71
N GLU A 215 -4.95 2.31 -11.64
CA GLU A 215 -5.87 2.82 -10.61
C GLU A 215 -5.23 3.06 -9.21
N ASN A 216 -5.17 4.33 -8.79
CA ASN A 216 -4.60 4.81 -7.51
C ASN A 216 -3.06 4.77 -7.39
N ASP A 217 -2.32 4.91 -8.50
CA ASP A 217 -0.86 5.09 -8.54
C ASP A 217 -0.05 3.94 -7.89
N VAL A 218 -0.60 2.73 -7.86
CA VAL A 218 -0.02 1.59 -7.10
C VAL A 218 1.23 0.98 -7.73
N ASN A 219 1.48 1.23 -9.01
CA ASN A 219 2.66 0.72 -9.71
C ASN A 219 3.90 1.63 -9.56
N ILE A 220 3.74 2.82 -8.94
CA ILE A 220 4.86 3.66 -8.52
C ILE A 220 4.88 3.76 -7.01
N THR A 221 5.91 3.16 -6.40
CA THR A 221 6.11 3.25 -4.97
C THR A 221 7.07 4.41 -4.65
N LEU A 222 6.54 5.46 -4.02
CA LEU A 222 7.34 6.54 -3.46
C LEU A 222 8.04 6.09 -2.18
N LEU A 223 9.35 6.31 -2.10
CA LEU A 223 10.18 5.97 -0.95
C LEU A 223 10.29 7.16 0.00
N THR A 224 10.47 6.89 1.29
CA THR A 224 10.57 7.93 2.34
C THR A 224 11.79 8.83 2.19
N ASN A 225 12.80 8.39 1.43
CA ASN A 225 13.99 9.18 1.09
C ASN A 225 13.81 10.06 -0.16
N GLY A 226 12.61 10.11 -0.74
CA GLY A 226 12.28 10.94 -1.90
C GLY A 226 12.59 10.30 -3.26
N ASN A 227 13.09 9.08 -3.29
CA ASN A 227 13.25 8.28 -4.52
C ASN A 227 11.95 7.52 -4.84
N TYR A 228 11.90 6.86 -6.00
CA TYR A 228 10.73 6.11 -6.44
C TYR A 228 11.11 4.77 -7.08
N VAL A 229 10.15 3.86 -7.14
CA VAL A 229 10.28 2.56 -7.80
C VAL A 229 9.10 2.37 -8.73
N LEU A 230 9.37 2.21 -10.03
CA LEU A 230 8.37 1.92 -11.06
C LEU A 230 8.27 0.40 -11.25
N SER A 231 7.05 -0.11 -11.35
CA SER A 231 6.76 -1.48 -11.78
C SER A 231 6.11 -1.45 -13.16
N SER A 232 6.68 -2.20 -14.11
CA SER A 232 6.22 -2.37 -15.48
C SER A 232 6.03 -3.87 -15.76
N PRO A 233 4.97 -4.51 -15.25
CA PRO A 233 4.80 -5.95 -15.35
C PRO A 233 4.48 -6.45 -16.77
N GLU A 234 3.95 -5.58 -17.63
CA GLU A 234 3.64 -5.87 -19.04
C GLU A 234 4.86 -5.64 -19.96
N TRP A 235 6.02 -5.31 -19.39
CA TRP A 235 7.24 -5.11 -20.18
C TRP A 235 7.78 -6.43 -20.74
N ASP A 236 8.07 -6.46 -22.03
CA ASP A 236 8.61 -7.62 -22.73
C ASP A 236 10.15 -7.66 -22.68
N ASN A 237 10.71 -8.82 -22.30
CA ASN A 237 12.15 -9.05 -22.43
C ASN A 237 12.48 -9.71 -23.79
N GLY A 238 12.44 -8.90 -24.85
CA GLY A 238 12.67 -9.35 -26.21
C GLY A 238 11.53 -10.24 -26.73
N ALA A 239 11.69 -11.57 -26.65
CA ALA A 239 10.66 -12.53 -27.09
C ALA A 239 9.84 -13.10 -25.91
N ALA A 240 10.23 -12.80 -24.67
CA ALA A 240 9.50 -13.19 -23.47
C ALA A 240 8.45 -12.12 -23.17
N ALA A 241 7.23 -12.37 -23.63
CA ALA A 241 6.11 -11.46 -23.43
C ALA A 241 5.75 -11.32 -21.94
N ASP A 242 5.45 -10.11 -21.46
CA ASP A 242 5.09 -9.84 -20.07
C ASP A 242 6.12 -10.40 -19.05
N ALA A 243 7.41 -10.39 -19.40
CA ALA A 243 8.47 -10.79 -18.48
C ALA A 243 8.52 -9.87 -17.25
N GLY A 244 8.16 -8.60 -17.46
CA GLY A 244 8.05 -7.57 -16.46
C GLY A 244 9.39 -7.00 -16.01
N ALA A 245 9.33 -5.78 -15.49
CA ALA A 245 10.46 -5.07 -14.94
C ALA A 245 10.10 -4.24 -13.70
N VAL A 246 11.08 -4.06 -12.82
CA VAL A 246 11.04 -3.10 -11.73
C VAL A 246 12.27 -2.20 -11.79
N THR A 247 12.05 -0.89 -11.89
CA THR A 247 13.10 0.11 -12.07
C THR A 247 13.15 1.07 -10.90
N PHE A 248 14.34 1.22 -10.30
CA PHE A 248 14.60 2.26 -9.32
C PHE A 248 14.91 3.59 -10.00
N GLY A 249 14.26 4.66 -9.56
CA GLY A 249 14.51 6.03 -10.00
C GLY A 249 14.94 6.93 -8.86
N SER A 250 16.04 7.67 -9.07
CA SER A 250 16.48 8.71 -8.15
C SER A 250 15.51 9.89 -8.21
N GLY A 251 15.01 10.36 -7.07
CA GLY A 251 14.14 11.53 -7.02
C GLY A 251 14.84 12.83 -7.40
N THR A 252 16.18 12.85 -7.45
CA THR A 252 16.98 14.04 -7.76
C THR A 252 17.47 14.10 -9.19
N THR A 253 17.60 12.95 -9.86
CA THR A 253 18.18 12.85 -11.21
C THR A 253 17.37 11.99 -12.17
N GLY A 254 16.36 11.27 -11.69
CA GLY A 254 15.58 10.31 -12.47
C GLY A 254 16.35 9.05 -12.84
N VAL A 255 15.82 8.36 -13.84
CA VAL A 255 16.42 7.24 -14.57
C VAL A 255 16.01 7.38 -16.03
N THR A 256 16.89 7.04 -16.96
CA THR A 256 16.66 7.15 -18.42
C THR A 256 17.24 5.94 -19.15
N GLY A 257 16.87 5.80 -20.41
CA GLY A 257 17.28 4.71 -21.30
C GLY A 257 16.17 3.67 -21.50
N GLU A 258 16.37 2.78 -22.47
CA GLU A 258 15.52 1.60 -22.64
C GLU A 258 15.62 0.68 -21.41
N ILE A 259 14.49 0.13 -20.96
CA ILE A 259 14.48 -0.86 -19.86
C ILE A 259 15.32 -2.08 -20.27
N SER A 260 16.21 -2.50 -19.38
CA SER A 260 17.00 -3.72 -19.53
C SER A 260 17.52 -4.20 -18.18
N SER A 261 18.16 -5.37 -18.14
CA SER A 261 18.84 -5.87 -16.94
C SER A 261 19.99 -4.97 -16.45
N ALA A 262 20.44 -3.98 -17.24
CA ALA A 262 21.45 -3.03 -16.81
C ALA A 262 20.91 -1.94 -15.86
N ASN A 263 19.65 -1.54 -16.02
CA ASN A 263 19.02 -0.46 -15.25
C ASN A 263 17.83 -0.91 -14.40
N SER A 264 17.33 -2.13 -14.61
CA SER A 264 16.12 -2.65 -13.99
C SER A 264 16.31 -4.09 -13.50
N LEU A 265 15.49 -4.49 -12.53
CA LEU A 265 15.28 -5.89 -12.18
C LEU A 265 14.27 -6.48 -13.17
N VAL A 266 14.62 -7.52 -13.90
CA VAL A 266 13.79 -8.06 -15.00
C VAL A 266 13.52 -9.55 -14.88
N GLY A 267 12.36 -9.98 -15.39
CA GLY A 267 12.08 -11.38 -15.69
C GLY A 267 12.79 -11.83 -16.96
N THR A 268 12.82 -13.13 -17.20
CA THR A 268 13.46 -13.75 -18.38
C THR A 268 12.56 -14.75 -19.09
N THR A 269 11.43 -15.12 -18.48
CA THR A 269 10.41 -16.01 -19.05
C THR A 269 9.13 -15.24 -19.31
N ALA A 270 8.35 -15.70 -20.29
CA ALA A 270 7.06 -15.08 -20.58
C ALA A 270 6.12 -15.24 -19.38
N GLU A 271 5.29 -14.23 -19.11
CA GLU A 271 4.37 -14.16 -17.97
C GLU A 271 5.06 -14.15 -16.58
N ASP A 272 6.38 -13.94 -16.48
CA ASP A 272 7.06 -13.73 -15.20
C ASP A 272 6.45 -12.55 -14.41
N ASN A 273 5.94 -11.55 -15.13
CA ASN A 273 5.27 -10.37 -14.60
C ASN A 273 6.06 -9.75 -13.43
N VAL A 274 7.39 -9.59 -13.56
CA VAL A 274 8.19 -8.96 -12.51
C VAL A 274 7.67 -7.55 -12.25
N GLY A 275 7.34 -7.26 -10.98
CA GLY A 275 6.61 -6.04 -10.62
C GLY A 275 5.08 -6.15 -10.68
N TYR A 276 4.53 -7.37 -10.82
CA TYR A 276 3.09 -7.67 -10.86
C TYR A 276 2.25 -6.77 -9.95
N PHE A 277 1.19 -6.18 -10.48
CA PHE A 277 0.28 -5.35 -9.70
C PHE A 277 -1.06 -6.08 -9.51
N HIS A 278 -1.66 -5.87 -8.35
CA HIS A 278 -3.08 -6.13 -8.11
C HIS A 278 -3.77 -4.79 -7.81
N PRO A 279 -5.05 -4.58 -8.19
CA PRO A 279 -5.76 -3.31 -7.96
C PRO A 279 -5.74 -2.79 -6.51
N THR A 280 -5.48 -3.68 -5.55
CA THR A 280 -5.45 -3.36 -4.11
C THR A 280 -4.07 -3.51 -3.48
N LEU A 281 -3.07 -4.07 -4.16
CA LEU A 281 -1.76 -4.39 -3.58
C LEU A 281 -0.63 -4.10 -4.58
N ALA A 282 0.27 -3.21 -4.20
CA ALA A 282 1.55 -3.01 -4.90
C ALA A 282 2.52 -4.18 -4.63
N SER A 283 3.19 -4.67 -5.69
CA SER A 283 4.32 -5.64 -5.62
C SER A 283 5.51 -5.10 -4.84
N VAL A 284 5.67 -3.79 -4.82
CA VAL A 284 6.75 -3.14 -4.09
C VAL A 284 6.25 -2.74 -2.70
N THR A 285 7.02 -3.14 -1.69
CA THR A 285 6.81 -2.74 -0.29
C THR A 285 7.96 -1.85 0.15
N ALA A 286 7.68 -0.56 0.35
CA ALA A 286 8.64 0.36 0.94
C ALA A 286 8.89 0.02 2.43
N LEU A 287 10.15 0.09 2.85
CA LEU A 287 10.59 -0.11 4.22
C LEU A 287 10.81 1.23 4.92
N THR A 288 10.72 1.25 6.25
CA THR A 288 10.84 2.49 7.05
C THR A 288 12.22 3.13 6.98
N ASN A 289 13.25 2.36 6.59
CA ASN A 289 14.62 2.84 6.39
C ASN A 289 14.88 3.40 4.98
N GLY A 290 13.86 3.51 4.14
CA GLY A 290 13.94 4.04 2.78
C GLY A 290 14.30 3.01 1.72
N ASN A 291 14.58 1.75 2.07
CA ASN A 291 14.76 0.65 1.12
C ASN A 291 13.41 0.04 0.71
N TYR A 292 13.42 -0.96 -0.15
CA TYR A 292 12.18 -1.61 -0.63
C TYR A 292 12.37 -3.10 -0.90
N VAL A 293 11.24 -3.81 -1.01
CA VAL A 293 11.17 -5.23 -1.35
C VAL A 293 10.20 -5.42 -2.49
N VAL A 294 10.63 -6.16 -3.52
CA VAL A 294 9.83 -6.53 -4.68
C VAL A 294 9.32 -7.95 -4.50
N THR A 295 8.03 -8.18 -4.70
CA THR A 295 7.43 -9.52 -4.82
C THR A 295 7.03 -9.81 -6.25
N SER A 296 7.51 -10.93 -6.78
CA SER A 296 7.19 -11.42 -8.13
C SER A 296 6.67 -12.85 -8.02
N PRO A 297 5.40 -13.07 -7.63
CA PRO A 297 4.90 -14.40 -7.33
C PRO A 297 4.71 -15.31 -8.55
N TYR A 298 4.61 -14.72 -9.75
CA TYR A 298 4.47 -15.44 -11.02
C TYR A 298 5.81 -15.65 -11.74
N TRP A 299 6.92 -15.25 -11.11
CA TRP A 299 8.24 -15.47 -11.70
C TRP A 299 8.57 -16.97 -11.80
N ASP A 300 9.01 -17.38 -12.98
CA ASP A 300 9.42 -18.74 -13.30
C ASP A 300 10.91 -18.96 -13.01
N ASN A 301 11.21 -20.06 -12.31
CA ASN A 301 12.58 -20.48 -12.09
C ASN A 301 13.00 -21.48 -13.17
N ASP A 302 13.55 -20.99 -14.27
CA ASP A 302 13.85 -21.72 -15.50
C ASP A 302 12.59 -22.37 -16.12
N THR A 303 12.31 -23.63 -15.76
CA THR A 303 11.15 -24.39 -16.27
C THR A 303 10.09 -24.63 -15.18
N ILE A 304 10.34 -24.09 -13.98
CA ILE A 304 9.47 -24.22 -12.83
C ILE A 304 8.52 -23.04 -12.83
N ARG A 305 7.30 -23.30 -13.31
CA ARG A 305 6.24 -22.31 -13.39
C ARG A 305 5.82 -21.76 -12.03
N ASP A 306 5.63 -20.44 -11.93
CA ASP A 306 5.11 -19.73 -10.76
C ASP A 306 5.89 -20.08 -9.48
N ALA A 307 7.22 -20.26 -9.59
CA ALA A 307 8.09 -20.53 -8.43
C ALA A 307 8.07 -19.34 -7.47
N GLY A 308 7.97 -18.14 -8.02
CA GLY A 308 7.94 -16.88 -7.32
C GLY A 308 9.30 -16.46 -6.76
N ALA A 309 9.47 -15.15 -6.63
CA ALA A 309 10.68 -14.53 -6.11
C ALA A 309 10.36 -13.32 -5.21
N VAL A 310 11.24 -13.10 -4.24
CA VAL A 310 11.27 -11.89 -3.42
C VAL A 310 12.66 -11.27 -3.43
N THR A 311 12.75 -10.03 -3.89
CA THR A 311 14.02 -9.34 -4.12
C THR A 311 14.12 -8.10 -3.25
N PHE A 312 15.24 -7.94 -2.56
CA PHE A 312 15.54 -6.71 -1.82
C PHE A 312 16.16 -5.66 -2.74
N GLY A 313 15.70 -4.41 -2.63
CA GLY A 313 16.25 -3.26 -3.34
C GLY A 313 16.73 -2.17 -2.38
N SER A 314 17.94 -1.66 -2.63
CA SER A 314 18.48 -0.49 -1.93
C SER A 314 17.74 0.76 -2.39
N GLY A 315 17.19 1.53 -1.47
CA GLY A 315 16.53 2.80 -1.78
C GLY A 315 17.48 3.90 -2.20
N SER A 316 18.80 3.68 -2.17
CA SER A 316 19.80 4.66 -2.61
C SER A 316 20.40 4.33 -3.98
N THR A 317 20.47 3.05 -4.34
CA THR A 317 21.17 2.57 -5.54
C THR A 317 20.30 1.67 -6.43
N GLY A 318 19.12 1.28 -5.97
CA GLY A 318 18.26 0.31 -6.62
C GLY A 318 18.77 -1.13 -6.53
N ILE A 319 18.12 -1.98 -7.33
CA ILE A 319 18.56 -3.33 -7.71
C ILE A 319 18.36 -3.47 -9.21
N THR A 320 19.31 -4.12 -9.88
CA THR A 320 19.27 -4.39 -11.33
C THR A 320 19.73 -5.81 -11.61
N GLY A 321 19.47 -6.28 -12.84
CA GLY A 321 19.81 -7.61 -13.30
C GLY A 321 18.59 -8.51 -13.47
N GLU A 322 18.82 -9.73 -13.93
CA GLU A 322 17.78 -10.76 -13.96
C GLU A 322 17.47 -11.27 -12.56
N VAL A 323 16.22 -11.64 -12.30
CA VAL A 323 15.84 -12.31 -11.04
C VAL A 323 16.55 -13.67 -10.98
N THR A 324 17.32 -13.91 -9.91
CA THR A 324 18.03 -15.18 -9.69
C THR A 324 18.14 -15.51 -8.20
N ALA A 325 18.52 -16.74 -7.86
CA ALA A 325 18.82 -17.12 -6.49
C ALA A 325 20.01 -16.34 -5.86
N ALA A 326 20.80 -15.62 -6.65
CA ALA A 326 21.92 -14.82 -6.13
C ALA A 326 21.44 -13.50 -5.49
N ASN A 327 20.43 -12.86 -6.10
CA ASN A 327 19.89 -11.57 -5.65
C ASN A 327 18.52 -11.69 -4.97
N SER A 328 17.83 -12.82 -5.10
CA SER A 328 16.45 -13.01 -4.66
C SER A 328 16.28 -14.28 -3.84
N LEU A 329 15.29 -14.27 -2.94
CA LEU A 329 14.75 -15.48 -2.35
C LEU A 329 13.81 -16.10 -3.39
N VAL A 330 14.07 -17.33 -3.82
CA VAL A 330 13.35 -17.98 -4.94
C VAL A 330 12.71 -19.30 -4.54
N GLY A 331 11.55 -19.59 -5.13
CA GLY A 331 10.94 -20.91 -5.10
C GLY A 331 11.70 -21.92 -5.94
N VAL A 332 11.48 -23.19 -5.65
CA VAL A 332 12.11 -24.32 -6.35
C VAL A 332 11.11 -25.40 -6.74
N THR A 333 9.82 -25.16 -6.50
CA THR A 333 8.75 -26.03 -6.96
C THR A 333 7.64 -25.22 -7.61
N LYS A 334 6.82 -25.91 -8.41
CA LYS A 334 5.73 -25.29 -9.17
C LYS A 334 4.71 -24.69 -8.20
N GLU A 335 4.27 -23.46 -8.49
CA GLU A 335 3.29 -22.71 -7.68
C GLU A 335 3.75 -22.38 -6.25
N ASP A 336 5.05 -22.41 -5.95
CA ASP A 336 5.58 -21.97 -4.66
C ASP A 336 5.18 -20.49 -4.35
N ARG A 337 5.07 -19.66 -5.40
CA ARG A 337 4.56 -18.26 -5.36
C ARG A 337 5.08 -17.45 -4.17
N LEU A 338 6.40 -17.40 -4.00
CA LEU A 338 6.98 -16.78 -2.81
C LEU A 338 6.52 -15.33 -2.61
N GLY A 339 6.25 -14.96 -1.34
CA GLY A 339 5.80 -13.61 -0.99
C GLY A 339 4.35 -13.30 -1.34
N PHE A 340 3.54 -14.31 -1.71
CA PHE A 340 2.10 -14.18 -1.97
C PHE A 340 1.29 -14.99 -0.96
N ILE A 341 0.29 -14.34 -0.36
CA ILE A 341 -0.69 -15.01 0.52
C ILE A 341 -2.02 -15.15 -0.21
N ASN A 342 -2.56 -14.02 -0.68
CA ASN A 342 -3.78 -13.95 -1.49
C ASN A 342 -3.91 -12.54 -2.10
N TYR A 343 -4.98 -12.31 -2.85
CA TYR A 343 -5.27 -11.06 -3.56
C TYR A 343 -5.62 -9.85 -2.66
N THR A 344 -5.75 -10.04 -1.35
CA THR A 344 -6.13 -8.99 -0.39
C THR A 344 -5.07 -8.75 0.70
N THR A 345 -4.08 -9.63 0.81
CA THR A 345 -3.06 -9.58 1.86
C THR A 345 -1.67 -9.71 1.24
N LYS A 346 -0.79 -8.72 1.50
CA LYS A 346 0.62 -8.78 1.08
C LYS A 346 1.35 -9.90 1.82
N GLY A 347 2.21 -10.64 1.11
CA GLY A 347 3.15 -11.56 1.76
C GLY A 347 4.39 -10.90 2.34
N ILE A 348 4.55 -9.57 2.20
CA ILE A 348 5.62 -8.82 2.86
C ILE A 348 5.08 -8.01 4.02
N THR A 349 5.66 -8.23 5.20
CA THR A 349 5.43 -7.40 6.38
C THR A 349 6.68 -6.59 6.69
N ALA A 350 6.61 -5.28 6.48
CA ALA A 350 7.66 -4.34 6.89
C ALA A 350 7.66 -4.18 8.43
N LEU A 351 8.84 -4.19 9.04
CA LEU A 351 9.03 -4.05 10.48
C LEU A 351 9.45 -2.62 10.84
N ALA A 352 9.11 -2.17 12.05
CA ALA A 352 9.41 -0.82 12.51
C ALA A 352 10.91 -0.48 12.49
N ASN A 353 11.77 -1.48 12.63
CA ASN A 353 13.23 -1.33 12.61
C ASN A 353 13.85 -1.34 11.19
N GLY A 354 13.02 -1.33 10.14
CA GLY A 354 13.44 -1.30 8.75
C GLY A 354 13.72 -2.67 8.14
N ASN A 355 13.61 -3.77 8.88
CA ASN A 355 13.67 -5.13 8.34
C ASN A 355 12.30 -5.59 7.82
N TYR A 356 12.20 -6.82 7.29
CA TYR A 356 10.95 -7.35 6.76
C TYR A 356 10.81 -8.86 6.97
N VAL A 357 9.60 -9.36 6.80
CA VAL A 357 9.29 -10.80 6.82
C VAL A 357 8.51 -11.16 5.56
N VAL A 358 8.90 -12.28 4.94
CA VAL A 358 8.26 -12.87 3.77
C VAL A 358 7.39 -14.05 4.22
N SER A 359 6.09 -14.00 3.96
CA SER A 359 5.17 -15.13 4.06
C SER A 359 5.01 -15.79 2.70
N SER A 360 5.24 -17.10 2.65
CA SER A 360 5.07 -17.93 1.45
C SER A 360 4.29 -19.20 1.85
N PRO A 361 2.98 -19.09 2.13
CA PRO A 361 2.16 -20.21 2.61
C PRO A 361 2.06 -21.38 1.62
N ASP A 362 2.11 -21.11 0.32
CA ASP A 362 2.01 -22.13 -0.75
C ASP A 362 3.36 -22.82 -1.05
N TRP A 363 4.43 -22.44 -0.36
CA TRP A 363 5.75 -23.03 -0.58
C TRP A 363 5.81 -24.52 -0.20
N ASN A 364 6.41 -25.33 -1.07
CA ASN A 364 6.60 -26.76 -0.85
C ASN A 364 7.94 -27.09 -0.19
N ASN A 365 7.90 -27.85 0.91
CA ASN A 365 9.10 -28.35 1.58
C ASN A 365 9.53 -29.70 0.97
N GLY A 366 10.16 -29.63 -0.21
CA GLY A 366 10.49 -30.82 -1.00
C GLY A 366 9.21 -31.48 -1.55
N TYR A 367 8.87 -32.69 -1.08
CA TYR A 367 7.64 -33.39 -1.51
C TYR A 367 6.40 -33.03 -0.67
N ILE A 368 6.57 -32.19 0.35
CA ILE A 368 5.49 -31.77 1.24
C ILE A 368 4.80 -30.57 0.60
N SER A 369 3.57 -30.78 0.12
CA SER A 369 2.76 -29.73 -0.50
C SER A 369 2.32 -28.70 0.53
N ASP A 370 2.35 -27.42 0.16
CA ASP A 370 1.78 -26.31 0.91
C ASP A 370 2.23 -26.33 2.39
N ALA A 371 3.51 -26.67 2.61
CA ALA A 371 4.12 -26.66 3.94
C ALA A 371 4.16 -25.22 4.46
N GLY A 372 4.42 -24.29 3.54
CA GLY A 372 4.54 -22.87 3.80
C GLY A 372 5.81 -22.50 4.56
N ALA A 373 6.12 -21.21 4.52
CA ALA A 373 7.26 -20.65 5.21
C ALA A 373 7.07 -19.18 5.61
N ALA A 374 7.78 -18.79 6.67
CA ALA A 374 8.02 -17.39 7.00
C ALA A 374 9.54 -17.12 7.08
N THR A 375 10.04 -16.23 6.23
CA THR A 375 11.47 -15.93 6.09
C THR A 375 11.77 -14.50 6.55
N PHE A 376 12.71 -14.35 7.47
CA PHE A 376 13.20 -13.04 7.88
C PHE A 376 14.17 -12.47 6.84
N GLY A 377 13.96 -11.21 6.46
CA GLY A 377 14.84 -10.44 5.58
C GLY A 377 15.47 -9.26 6.29
N ASN A 378 16.79 -9.12 6.18
CA ASN A 378 17.48 -7.92 6.67
C ASN A 378 17.21 -6.76 5.70
N GLY A 379 16.69 -5.65 6.19
CA GLY A 379 16.32 -4.50 5.38
C GLY A 379 17.49 -3.66 4.87
N THR A 380 18.73 -4.11 5.01
CA THR A 380 19.92 -3.46 4.44
C THR A 380 20.69 -4.38 3.48
N THR A 381 20.66 -5.69 3.70
CA THR A 381 21.36 -6.68 2.85
C THR A 381 20.43 -7.62 2.09
N GLY A 382 19.13 -7.63 2.43
CA GLY A 382 18.15 -8.57 1.90
C GLY A 382 18.30 -10.00 2.44
N VAL A 383 17.59 -10.91 1.78
CA VAL A 383 17.74 -12.37 1.86
C VAL A 383 17.68 -12.92 0.44
N SER A 384 18.55 -13.87 0.12
CA SER A 384 18.58 -14.54 -1.19
C SER A 384 18.86 -16.04 -1.06
N GLY A 385 18.67 -16.77 -2.16
CA GLY A 385 18.79 -18.21 -2.23
C GLY A 385 17.43 -18.90 -2.13
N VAL A 386 17.42 -20.13 -1.62
CA VAL A 386 16.20 -20.95 -1.50
C VAL A 386 15.74 -21.02 -0.04
N ILE A 387 14.45 -21.24 0.17
CA ILE A 387 13.90 -21.47 1.51
C ILE A 387 14.40 -22.81 2.07
N THR A 388 14.87 -22.79 3.32
CA THR A 388 15.21 -23.99 4.09
C THR A 388 14.86 -23.78 5.57
N ALA A 389 14.80 -24.85 6.35
CA ALA A 389 14.68 -24.75 7.81
C ALA A 389 15.86 -24.01 8.48
N SER A 390 16.96 -23.75 7.77
CA SER A 390 18.14 -23.05 8.30
C SER A 390 18.05 -21.52 8.21
N ASN A 391 17.15 -21.00 7.36
CA ASN A 391 16.93 -19.56 7.16
C ASN A 391 15.46 -19.13 7.40
N SER A 392 14.52 -20.08 7.48
CA SER A 392 13.09 -19.80 7.55
C SER A 392 12.41 -20.66 8.61
N LEU A 393 11.29 -20.16 9.14
CA LEU A 393 10.30 -20.97 9.85
C LEU A 393 9.49 -21.73 8.81
N VAL A 394 9.42 -23.06 8.89
CA VAL A 394 8.82 -23.89 7.84
C VAL A 394 7.82 -24.90 8.39
N GLY A 395 6.84 -25.26 7.56
CA GLY A 395 5.99 -26.43 7.79
C GLY A 395 6.76 -27.73 7.59
N LEU A 396 6.29 -28.77 8.28
CA LEU A 396 6.82 -30.14 8.19
C LEU A 396 5.74 -31.15 7.81
N THR A 397 4.50 -30.70 7.63
CA THR A 397 3.39 -31.51 7.16
C THR A 397 2.64 -30.83 6.01
N ARG A 398 1.84 -31.61 5.30
CA ARG A 398 1.08 -31.12 4.15
C ARG A 398 0.00 -30.13 4.60
N ASN A 399 -0.15 -29.03 3.88
CA ASN A 399 -1.11 -27.95 4.17
C ASN A 399 -0.87 -27.28 5.53
N ASP A 400 0.37 -27.28 6.03
CA ASP A 400 0.73 -26.50 7.22
C ASP A 400 0.54 -24.99 6.98
N LEU A 401 0.70 -24.55 5.73
CA LEU A 401 0.45 -23.18 5.26
C LEU A 401 1.06 -22.12 6.20
N VAL A 402 2.33 -22.32 6.59
CA VAL A 402 2.99 -21.43 7.56
C VAL A 402 2.94 -19.98 7.08
N GLY A 403 2.44 -19.09 7.94
CA GLY A 403 2.29 -17.66 7.65
C GLY A 403 1.06 -17.26 6.84
N VAL A 404 0.11 -18.18 6.58
CA VAL A 404 -1.12 -17.92 5.79
C VAL A 404 -2.04 -16.86 6.40
N ALA A 405 -2.08 -16.75 7.73
CA ALA A 405 -2.82 -15.70 8.42
C ALA A 405 -2.04 -14.38 8.53
N GLY A 406 -0.87 -14.30 7.87
CA GLY A 406 0.00 -13.15 7.85
C GLY A 406 0.96 -13.07 9.04
N VAL A 407 1.69 -11.95 9.08
CA VAL A 407 2.65 -11.62 10.12
C VAL A 407 2.24 -10.30 10.77
N THR A 408 2.24 -10.26 12.09
CA THR A 408 1.99 -9.05 12.85
C THR A 408 3.31 -8.43 13.26
N ALA A 409 3.62 -7.25 12.71
CA ALA A 409 4.74 -6.43 13.18
C ALA A 409 4.44 -5.84 14.57
N LEU A 410 5.42 -5.89 15.46
CA LEU A 410 5.33 -5.31 16.81
C LEU A 410 6.01 -3.93 16.83
N THR A 411 5.56 -3.05 17.73
CA THR A 411 6.05 -1.67 17.84
C THR A 411 7.54 -1.58 18.22
N ASN A 412 8.09 -2.63 18.82
CA ASN A 412 9.51 -2.74 19.16
C ASN A 412 10.39 -3.28 18.03
N GLY A 413 9.82 -3.51 16.84
CA GLY A 413 10.53 -4.01 15.66
C GLY A 413 10.60 -5.53 15.55
N ASN A 414 10.09 -6.29 16.52
CA ASN A 414 9.92 -7.75 16.42
C ASN A 414 8.63 -8.10 15.67
N TYR A 415 8.35 -9.40 15.50
CA TYR A 415 7.17 -9.85 14.76
C TYR A 415 6.60 -11.17 15.30
N VAL A 416 5.38 -11.49 14.87
CA VAL A 416 4.69 -12.73 15.21
C VAL A 416 4.06 -13.33 13.95
N VAL A 417 4.37 -14.60 13.68
CA VAL A 417 3.83 -15.37 12.55
C VAL A 417 2.62 -16.17 13.01
N SER A 418 1.51 -16.09 12.28
CA SER A 418 0.30 -16.88 12.55
C SER A 418 0.10 -17.98 11.50
N SER A 419 0.00 -19.22 11.96
CA SER A 419 -0.09 -20.43 11.13
C SER A 419 -1.24 -21.32 11.61
N PRO A 420 -2.51 -20.88 11.51
CA PRO A 420 -3.64 -21.61 12.10
C PRO A 420 -3.93 -22.97 11.45
N ALA A 421 -3.42 -23.23 10.25
CA ALA A 421 -3.57 -24.52 9.57
C ALA A 421 -2.49 -25.55 9.96
N TRP A 422 -1.45 -25.13 10.70
CA TRP A 422 -0.33 -25.99 11.07
C TRP A 422 -0.78 -27.26 11.81
N SER A 423 -0.20 -28.40 11.45
CA SER A 423 -0.49 -29.70 12.05
C SER A 423 0.73 -30.26 12.79
N ASP A 424 0.48 -30.93 13.92
CA ASP A 424 1.53 -31.66 14.63
C ASP A 424 1.65 -33.11 14.08
N SER A 425 2.50 -33.94 14.69
CA SER A 425 2.71 -35.33 14.25
C SER A 425 1.49 -36.26 14.41
N SER A 426 0.44 -35.80 15.09
CA SER A 426 -0.70 -36.59 15.55
C SER A 426 -2.08 -35.96 15.26
N ASN A 427 -2.14 -34.65 15.07
CA ASN A 427 -3.37 -33.88 14.98
C ASN A 427 -3.32 -32.89 13.82
N LEU A 428 -4.44 -32.78 13.10
CA LEU A 428 -4.60 -31.88 11.96
C LEU A 428 -5.09 -30.51 12.40
N GLY A 429 -4.43 -29.45 11.91
CA GLY A 429 -4.85 -28.07 12.12
C GLY A 429 -4.87 -27.66 13.60
N VAL A 430 -3.87 -28.07 14.38
CA VAL A 430 -3.73 -27.60 15.77
C VAL A 430 -3.43 -26.09 15.83
N GLY A 431 -2.82 -25.57 14.77
CA GLY A 431 -2.43 -24.18 14.62
C GLY A 431 -1.22 -23.79 15.48
N ALA A 432 -0.59 -22.68 15.11
CA ALA A 432 0.57 -22.15 15.79
C ALA A 432 0.65 -20.62 15.70
N VAL A 433 1.19 -20.02 16.76
CA VAL A 433 1.65 -18.63 16.80
C VAL A 433 3.11 -18.60 17.22
N THR A 434 3.97 -18.05 16.38
CA THR A 434 5.43 -18.09 16.56
C THR A 434 6.00 -16.68 16.66
N PHE A 435 6.67 -16.38 17.77
CA PHE A 435 7.41 -15.13 17.93
C PHE A 435 8.72 -15.15 17.13
N GLY A 436 9.04 -14.04 16.47
CA GLY A 436 10.29 -13.83 15.75
C GLY A 436 11.00 -12.56 16.17
N SER A 437 12.31 -12.67 16.40
CA SER A 437 13.18 -11.51 16.61
C SER A 437 13.30 -10.73 15.31
N GLY A 438 13.03 -9.43 15.34
CA GLY A 438 13.18 -8.54 14.19
C GLY A 438 14.62 -8.25 13.80
N THR A 439 15.62 -8.85 14.47
CA THR A 439 17.05 -8.68 14.13
C THR A 439 17.69 -9.97 13.64
N THR A 440 17.23 -11.13 14.13
CA THR A 440 17.81 -12.44 13.81
C THR A 440 16.83 -13.39 13.14
N GLY A 441 15.54 -13.05 13.11
CA GLY A 441 14.46 -13.91 12.65
C GLY A 441 14.14 -15.07 13.59
N VAL A 442 13.26 -15.95 13.11
CA VAL A 442 12.98 -17.28 13.65
C VAL A 442 13.11 -18.31 12.52
N LYS A 443 13.57 -19.52 12.84
CA LYS A 443 13.84 -20.58 11.87
C LYS A 443 13.62 -21.98 12.43
N GLY A 444 13.52 -22.95 11.53
CA GLY A 444 13.28 -24.36 11.86
C GLY A 444 11.83 -24.77 11.67
N GLY A 445 11.52 -26.03 11.95
CA GLY A 445 10.13 -26.50 11.99
C GLY A 445 9.38 -25.96 13.20
N ILE A 446 8.07 -25.74 13.06
CA ILE A 446 7.20 -25.37 14.18
C ILE A 446 7.09 -26.53 15.17
N SER A 447 7.13 -26.22 16.46
CA SER A 447 6.85 -27.14 17.57
C SER A 447 6.41 -26.37 18.82
N SER A 448 5.92 -27.07 19.85
CA SER A 448 5.65 -26.45 21.15
C SER A 448 6.89 -25.88 21.86
N GLY A 449 8.10 -26.22 21.39
CA GLY A 449 9.35 -25.68 21.94
C GLY A 449 9.68 -24.26 21.45
N ASN A 450 9.17 -23.85 20.29
CA ASN A 450 9.43 -22.53 19.70
C ASN A 450 8.15 -21.72 19.42
N SER A 451 6.97 -22.32 19.57
CA SER A 451 5.69 -21.72 19.22
C SER A 451 4.64 -22.01 20.29
N LEU A 452 3.64 -21.15 20.36
CA LEU A 452 2.38 -21.45 21.05
C LEU A 452 1.51 -22.29 20.10
N VAL A 453 1.08 -23.48 20.54
CA VAL A 453 0.36 -24.44 19.67
C VAL A 453 -0.88 -25.03 20.36
N GLY A 454 -1.79 -25.57 19.56
CA GLY A 454 -2.88 -26.41 20.06
C GLY A 454 -2.41 -27.81 20.46
N ALA A 455 -3.33 -28.64 20.93
CA ALA A 455 -3.11 -30.06 21.21
C ALA A 455 -4.22 -30.99 20.67
N GLY A 456 -5.30 -30.42 20.14
CA GLY A 456 -6.42 -31.14 19.53
C GLY A 456 -6.62 -30.77 18.07
N ASN A 457 -7.26 -31.68 17.33
CA ASN A 457 -7.66 -31.43 15.94
C ASN A 457 -8.51 -30.16 15.83
N ALA A 458 -8.23 -29.34 14.83
CA ALA A 458 -8.93 -28.09 14.56
C ALA A 458 -8.94 -27.10 15.75
N ASP A 459 -7.91 -27.13 16.60
CA ASP A 459 -7.70 -26.07 17.58
C ASP A 459 -7.41 -24.72 16.91
N ASN A 460 -6.78 -24.76 15.72
CA ASN A 460 -6.47 -23.59 14.88
C ASN A 460 -5.90 -22.40 15.66
N VAL A 461 -4.95 -22.65 16.57
CA VAL A 461 -4.31 -21.59 17.35
C VAL A 461 -3.77 -20.48 16.45
N GLY A 462 -4.11 -19.23 16.78
CA GLY A 462 -3.79 -18.04 15.98
C GLY A 462 -4.82 -17.63 14.92
N MET A 463 -5.93 -18.37 14.76
CA MET A 463 -6.97 -18.05 13.76
C MET A 463 -7.62 -16.67 13.97
N GLY A 464 -7.73 -16.21 15.23
CA GLY A 464 -8.25 -14.87 15.53
C GLY A 464 -7.25 -13.75 15.29
N GLY A 465 -6.05 -14.08 14.80
CA GLY A 465 -4.96 -13.14 14.57
C GLY A 465 -4.19 -12.77 15.84
N VAL A 466 -3.33 -11.76 15.68
CA VAL A 466 -2.48 -11.24 16.76
C VAL A 466 -2.70 -9.74 16.90
N THR A 467 -2.94 -9.29 18.14
CA THR A 467 -3.03 -7.86 18.47
C THR A 467 -1.69 -7.40 19.05
N ALA A 468 -1.02 -6.48 18.36
CA ALA A 468 0.17 -5.83 18.90
C ALA A 468 -0.21 -4.79 19.97
N LEU A 469 0.50 -4.78 21.09
CA LEU A 469 0.33 -3.80 22.15
C LEU A 469 1.32 -2.63 21.98
N PRO A 470 0.97 -1.40 22.42
CA PRO A 470 1.84 -0.22 22.25
C PRO A 470 3.22 -0.37 22.88
N ASN A 471 3.33 -1.16 23.96
CA ASN A 471 4.58 -1.43 24.67
C ASN A 471 5.46 -2.52 24.01
N GLY A 472 5.08 -3.02 22.83
CA GLY A 472 5.83 -4.01 22.07
C GLY A 472 5.47 -5.46 22.39
N ASN A 473 4.62 -5.73 23.38
CA ASN A 473 4.06 -7.07 23.63
C ASN A 473 2.91 -7.38 22.64
N TYR A 474 2.33 -8.57 22.74
CA TYR A 474 1.24 -8.98 21.85
C TYR A 474 0.26 -9.93 22.51
N LEU A 475 -0.90 -10.11 21.87
CA LEU A 475 -1.93 -11.05 22.25
C LEU A 475 -2.24 -11.97 21.08
N ALA A 476 -2.14 -13.28 21.29
CA ALA A 476 -2.55 -14.29 20.32
C ALA A 476 -4.00 -14.69 20.58
N ILE A 477 -4.87 -14.57 19.56
CA ILE A 477 -6.29 -14.88 19.67
C ILE A 477 -6.55 -16.21 18.97
N SER A 478 -7.12 -17.16 19.71
CA SER A 478 -7.39 -18.53 19.26
C SER A 478 -8.83 -18.91 19.57
N SER A 479 -9.80 -18.20 18.98
CA SER A 479 -11.25 -18.36 19.25
C SER A 479 -11.76 -19.78 19.00
N ASN A 480 -11.15 -20.53 18.06
CA ASN A 480 -11.55 -21.89 17.72
C ASN A 480 -10.98 -22.97 18.66
N TRP A 481 -10.04 -22.59 19.53
CA TRP A 481 -9.30 -23.55 20.35
C TRP A 481 -10.24 -24.44 21.19
N SER A 482 -9.96 -25.75 21.19
CA SER A 482 -10.67 -26.78 21.96
C SER A 482 -12.18 -26.78 21.74
N TYR A 483 -12.60 -27.00 20.50
CA TYR A 483 -14.02 -26.97 20.08
C TYR A 483 -14.70 -25.62 20.35
N GLY A 484 -14.00 -24.53 20.06
CA GLY A 484 -14.51 -23.18 20.25
C GLY A 484 -14.66 -22.77 21.71
N ARG A 485 -13.89 -23.35 22.65
CA ARG A 485 -13.75 -22.73 23.99
C ARG A 485 -13.11 -21.35 23.88
N GLY A 486 -12.21 -21.21 22.91
CA GLY A 486 -11.46 -20.00 22.68
C GLY A 486 -10.37 -19.77 23.71
N ALA A 487 -9.37 -19.01 23.30
CA ALA A 487 -8.27 -18.58 24.14
C ALA A 487 -7.69 -17.24 23.69
N VAL A 488 -7.26 -16.43 24.66
CA VAL A 488 -6.38 -15.28 24.42
C VAL A 488 -5.11 -15.46 25.25
N THR A 489 -3.97 -15.40 24.58
CA THR A 489 -2.65 -15.64 25.20
C THR A 489 -1.79 -14.39 25.13
N PHE A 490 -1.29 -13.95 26.28
CA PHE A 490 -0.31 -12.88 26.33
C PHE A 490 1.08 -13.38 25.94
N GLY A 491 1.71 -12.67 25.00
CA GLY A 491 3.08 -12.92 24.56
C GLY A 491 4.00 -11.75 24.88
N ASN A 492 5.15 -12.04 25.48
CA ASN A 492 6.19 -11.05 25.70
C ASN A 492 6.86 -10.70 24.38
N GLY A 493 6.96 -9.41 24.06
CA GLY A 493 7.51 -8.91 22.81
C GLY A 493 9.01 -9.07 22.60
N ILE A 494 9.74 -9.62 23.59
CA ILE A 494 11.19 -9.83 23.55
C ILE A 494 11.50 -11.33 23.56
N THR A 495 10.81 -12.11 24.40
CA THR A 495 11.07 -13.55 24.57
C THR A 495 10.04 -14.44 23.88
N GLY A 496 8.90 -13.88 23.47
CA GLY A 496 7.76 -14.64 22.97
C GLY A 496 7.02 -15.42 24.06
N ILE A 497 6.12 -16.29 23.62
CA ILE A 497 5.46 -17.33 24.42
C ILE A 497 5.51 -18.65 23.62
N THR A 498 5.72 -19.77 24.31
CA THR A 498 5.75 -21.10 23.71
C THR A 498 4.99 -22.11 24.57
N GLY A 499 4.73 -23.29 24.01
CA GLY A 499 4.04 -24.39 24.67
C GLY A 499 2.62 -24.61 24.15
N VAL A 500 1.92 -25.54 24.77
CA VAL A 500 0.53 -25.86 24.42
C VAL A 500 -0.41 -24.87 25.12
N VAL A 501 -1.41 -24.36 24.40
CA VAL A 501 -2.46 -23.50 24.97
C VAL A 501 -3.17 -24.22 26.13
N SER A 502 -3.26 -23.55 27.27
CA SER A 502 -3.97 -24.03 28.46
C SER A 502 -4.35 -22.87 29.39
N ALA A 503 -5.15 -23.15 30.43
CA ALA A 503 -5.47 -22.16 31.46
C ALA A 503 -4.23 -21.67 32.25
N VAL A 504 -3.05 -22.31 32.12
CA VAL A 504 -1.83 -21.85 32.81
C VAL A 504 -1.23 -20.63 32.12
N ASN A 505 -1.22 -20.63 30.78
CA ASN A 505 -0.59 -19.59 29.97
C ASN A 505 -1.59 -18.66 29.26
N SER A 506 -2.87 -19.04 29.21
CA SER A 506 -3.88 -18.33 28.43
C SER A 506 -5.14 -18.09 29.25
N LEU A 507 -5.87 -17.03 28.91
CA LEU A 507 -7.25 -16.87 29.31
C LEU A 507 -8.11 -17.77 28.41
N VAL A 508 -8.86 -18.70 28.99
CA VAL A 508 -9.61 -19.71 28.22
C VAL A 508 -11.07 -19.83 28.64
N GLY A 509 -11.90 -20.27 27.71
CA GLY A 509 -13.27 -20.68 27.99
C GLY A 509 -13.33 -21.98 28.82
N THR A 510 -14.50 -22.24 29.36
CA THR A 510 -14.81 -23.44 30.16
C THR A 510 -15.69 -24.45 29.43
N LYS A 511 -16.53 -23.99 28.50
CA LYS A 511 -17.47 -24.76 27.71
C LYS A 511 -17.19 -24.61 26.21
N ASN A 512 -17.58 -25.61 25.44
CA ASN A 512 -17.52 -25.52 23.98
C ASN A 512 -18.39 -24.34 23.51
N TYR A 513 -17.95 -23.65 22.47
CA TYR A 513 -18.57 -22.44 21.94
C TYR A 513 -18.59 -21.22 22.89
N ASP A 514 -17.73 -21.21 23.93
CA ASP A 514 -17.48 -20.00 24.71
C ASP A 514 -16.76 -18.91 23.88
N GLU A 515 -15.98 -19.33 22.88
CA GLU A 515 -15.33 -18.49 21.87
C GLU A 515 -14.55 -17.30 22.47
N VAL A 516 -13.83 -17.53 23.57
CA VAL A 516 -13.07 -16.46 24.25
C VAL A 516 -12.14 -15.74 23.27
N GLY A 517 -12.33 -14.43 23.17
CA GLY A 517 -11.58 -13.52 22.30
C GLY A 517 -12.12 -13.37 20.87
N LEU A 518 -13.22 -14.05 20.49
CA LEU A 518 -13.80 -13.94 19.14
C LEU A 518 -14.22 -12.52 18.79
N ASP A 519 -14.77 -11.77 19.76
CA ASP A 519 -15.18 -10.38 19.59
C ASP A 519 -13.98 -9.40 19.60
N GLY A 520 -12.77 -9.93 19.70
CA GLY A 520 -11.52 -9.18 19.70
C GLY A 520 -11.07 -8.71 21.08
N VAL A 521 -10.09 -7.80 21.04
CA VAL A 521 -9.48 -7.20 22.22
C VAL A 521 -9.44 -5.69 22.06
N ALA A 522 -9.89 -4.96 23.08
CA ALA A 522 -9.74 -3.52 23.15
C ALA A 522 -8.43 -3.16 23.84
N VAL A 523 -7.53 -2.46 23.14
CA VAL A 523 -6.30 -1.91 23.71
C VAL A 523 -6.60 -0.58 24.39
N LEU A 524 -6.22 -0.45 25.66
CA LEU A 524 -6.47 0.72 26.48
C LEU A 524 -5.37 1.78 26.30
N ALA A 525 -5.70 3.05 26.56
CA ALA A 525 -4.76 4.17 26.42
C ALA A 525 -3.52 4.06 27.33
N ASN A 526 -3.60 3.29 28.41
CA ASN A 526 -2.48 3.01 29.33
C ASN A 526 -1.64 1.79 28.92
N GLY A 527 -1.95 1.13 27.80
CA GLY A 527 -1.23 -0.04 27.29
C GLY A 527 -1.72 -1.39 27.83
N ASN A 528 -2.71 -1.42 28.73
CA ASN A 528 -3.43 -2.63 29.12
C ASN A 528 -4.48 -3.00 28.06
N TYR A 529 -5.20 -4.10 28.28
CA TYR A 529 -6.19 -4.56 27.32
C TYR A 529 -7.40 -5.19 27.99
N VAL A 530 -8.48 -5.33 27.21
CA VAL A 530 -9.73 -5.94 27.64
C VAL A 530 -10.17 -6.95 26.59
N VAL A 531 -10.30 -8.22 26.99
CA VAL A 531 -10.79 -9.32 26.15
C VAL A 531 -12.31 -9.32 26.18
N ILE A 532 -12.94 -9.37 25.00
CA ILE A 532 -14.39 -9.40 24.84
C ILE A 532 -14.79 -10.82 24.43
N SER A 533 -15.78 -11.39 25.11
CA SER A 533 -16.21 -12.78 24.92
C SER A 533 -17.72 -12.90 25.13
N SER A 534 -18.50 -12.28 24.25
CA SER A 534 -19.96 -12.19 24.35
C SER A 534 -20.66 -13.55 24.23
N SER A 535 -20.03 -14.52 23.56
CA SER A 535 -20.51 -15.92 23.46
C SER A 535 -20.31 -16.74 24.74
N TRP A 536 -19.47 -16.28 25.69
CA TRP A 536 -19.10 -17.06 26.88
C TRP A 536 -20.31 -17.48 27.73
N GLY A 537 -20.32 -18.73 28.18
CA GLY A 537 -21.35 -19.29 29.06
C GLY A 537 -20.88 -19.50 30.50
N ASN A 538 -21.75 -19.20 31.47
CA ASN A 538 -21.55 -19.57 32.88
C ASN A 538 -22.05 -21.00 33.15
N GLU A 539 -22.02 -21.48 34.40
CA GLU A 539 -22.47 -22.83 34.75
C GLU A 539 -23.91 -23.14 34.28
N SER A 540 -24.80 -22.15 34.32
CA SER A 540 -26.24 -22.30 34.08
C SER A 540 -26.68 -22.01 32.64
N PHE A 541 -26.01 -21.10 31.94
CA PHE A 541 -26.45 -20.58 30.64
C PHE A 541 -25.30 -20.44 29.64
N TYR A 542 -25.60 -20.56 28.36
CA TYR A 542 -24.71 -20.19 27.26
C TYR A 542 -24.88 -18.70 26.93
N SER A 543 -23.85 -18.07 26.35
CA SER A 543 -23.91 -16.70 25.82
C SER A 543 -24.42 -15.66 26.82
N VAL A 544 -23.95 -15.75 28.06
CA VAL A 544 -24.14 -14.69 29.06
C VAL A 544 -23.13 -13.56 28.87
N GLY A 545 -22.03 -13.85 28.17
CA GLY A 545 -20.96 -12.93 27.86
C GLY A 545 -20.02 -12.67 29.03
N ALA A 546 -18.78 -12.35 28.69
CA ALA A 546 -17.74 -11.98 29.63
C ALA A 546 -16.84 -10.90 29.04
N VAL A 547 -16.35 -10.03 29.92
CA VAL A 547 -15.34 -9.02 29.62
C VAL A 547 -14.24 -9.10 30.68
N THR A 548 -13.01 -9.38 30.24
CA THR A 548 -11.88 -9.67 31.12
C THR A 548 -10.78 -8.63 30.91
N TRP A 549 -10.36 -7.94 31.97
CA TRP A 549 -9.21 -7.05 31.92
C TRP A 549 -7.90 -7.85 31.99
N GLY A 550 -6.88 -7.40 31.25
CA GLY A 550 -5.54 -7.99 31.27
C GLY A 550 -4.43 -6.92 31.30
N SER A 551 -3.39 -7.20 32.08
CA SER A 551 -2.20 -6.34 32.14
C SER A 551 -1.41 -6.41 30.83
N GLY A 552 -1.05 -5.27 30.26
CA GLY A 552 -0.21 -5.20 29.06
C GLY A 552 1.24 -5.67 29.27
N THR A 553 1.66 -5.93 30.50
CA THR A 553 3.04 -6.37 30.83
C THR A 553 3.11 -7.74 31.49
N ALA A 554 2.10 -8.11 32.29
CA ALA A 554 2.02 -9.42 32.93
C ALA A 554 1.06 -10.39 32.23
N GLY A 555 0.10 -9.87 31.45
CA GLY A 555 -0.99 -10.65 30.88
C GLY A 555 -2.07 -11.02 31.89
N ILE A 556 -2.99 -11.89 31.46
CA ILE A 556 -3.95 -12.61 32.29
C ILE A 556 -4.02 -14.06 31.80
N SER A 557 -4.15 -15.01 32.71
CA SER A 557 -4.39 -16.42 32.40
C SER A 557 -5.35 -17.06 33.40
N GLY A 558 -5.90 -18.20 33.02
CA GLY A 558 -6.90 -18.94 33.78
C GLY A 558 -8.19 -19.12 33.01
N THR A 559 -9.17 -19.77 33.64
CA THR A 559 -10.52 -19.87 33.07
C THR A 559 -11.29 -18.57 33.30
N VAL A 560 -12.05 -18.14 32.31
CA VAL A 560 -13.01 -17.03 32.48
C VAL A 560 -14.00 -17.38 33.59
N SER A 561 -14.21 -16.46 34.53
CA SER A 561 -15.16 -16.60 35.64
C SER A 561 -15.54 -15.23 36.22
N ALA A 562 -16.53 -15.20 37.11
CA ALA A 562 -16.88 -13.98 37.84
C ALA A 562 -15.75 -13.46 38.77
N ALA A 563 -14.70 -14.25 39.02
CA ALA A 563 -13.58 -13.83 39.86
C ALA A 563 -12.57 -12.94 39.11
N ASN A 564 -12.53 -13.01 37.78
CA ASN A 564 -11.59 -12.27 36.95
C ASN A 564 -12.27 -11.47 35.83
N SER A 565 -13.59 -11.57 35.67
CA SER A 565 -14.31 -11.00 34.54
C SER A 565 -15.64 -10.39 34.98
N LEU A 566 -16.04 -9.32 34.29
CA LEU A 566 -17.42 -8.85 34.27
C LEU A 566 -18.24 -9.84 33.43
N VAL A 567 -19.18 -10.55 34.05
CA VAL A 567 -19.96 -11.61 33.38
C VAL A 567 -21.46 -11.36 33.47
N GLY A 568 -22.19 -11.85 32.47
CA GLY A 568 -23.64 -11.95 32.54
C GLY A 568 -24.09 -13.03 33.52
N THR A 569 -25.33 -12.89 34.00
CA THR A 569 -25.95 -13.84 34.93
C THR A 569 -27.13 -14.58 34.31
N LYS A 570 -27.66 -14.09 33.18
CA LYS A 570 -28.82 -14.64 32.50
C LYS A 570 -28.55 -14.98 31.05
N TRP A 571 -29.39 -15.86 30.53
CA TRP A 571 -29.39 -16.25 29.13
C TRP A 571 -29.45 -15.01 28.23
N ASN A 572 -28.53 -14.92 27.26
CA ASN A 572 -28.46 -13.86 26.28
C ASN A 572 -28.09 -12.46 26.83
N ASP A 573 -27.62 -12.34 28.07
CA ASP A 573 -27.07 -11.06 28.59
C ASP A 573 -25.95 -10.52 27.68
N LYS A 574 -25.18 -11.43 27.06
CA LYS A 574 -24.08 -11.14 26.12
C LYS A 574 -23.25 -9.93 26.52
N VAL A 575 -22.81 -9.90 27.77
CA VAL A 575 -22.00 -8.81 28.31
C VAL A 575 -20.81 -8.51 27.39
N GLY A 576 -20.70 -7.26 26.96
CA GLY A 576 -19.67 -6.79 26.04
C GLY A 576 -20.00 -6.83 24.55
N ALA A 577 -21.16 -7.37 24.13
CA ALA A 577 -21.52 -7.48 22.71
C ALA A 577 -21.62 -6.13 21.96
N GLY A 578 -21.81 -5.01 22.67
CA GLY A 578 -21.77 -3.68 22.09
C GLY A 578 -20.36 -3.10 21.95
N GLY A 579 -19.33 -3.87 22.31
CA GLY A 579 -17.93 -3.46 22.30
C GLY A 579 -17.45 -2.77 23.57
N VAL A 580 -16.15 -2.51 23.60
CA VAL A 580 -15.47 -1.78 24.68
C VAL A 580 -14.86 -0.50 24.12
N THR A 581 -15.19 0.63 24.74
CA THR A 581 -14.62 1.93 24.41
C THR A 581 -13.51 2.29 25.39
N SER A 582 -12.28 2.39 24.88
CA SER A 582 -11.13 2.91 25.63
C SER A 582 -11.28 4.41 25.86
N LEU A 583 -11.01 4.87 27.10
CA LEU A 583 -11.04 6.27 27.48
C LEU A 583 -9.62 6.84 27.56
N ALA A 584 -9.47 8.13 27.27
CA ALA A 584 -8.17 8.81 27.27
C ALA A 584 -7.44 8.81 28.62
N ASN A 585 -8.16 8.62 29.73
CA ASN A 585 -7.58 8.49 31.08
C ASN A 585 -7.11 7.05 31.41
N GLY A 586 -7.18 6.13 30.45
CA GLY A 586 -6.79 4.73 30.61
C GLY A 586 -7.91 3.79 31.06
N ASN A 587 -9.06 4.32 31.49
CA ASN A 587 -10.24 3.52 31.85
C ASN A 587 -11.02 3.08 30.60
N TYR A 588 -12.11 2.34 30.79
CA TYR A 588 -12.93 1.88 29.68
C TYR A 588 -14.41 1.79 30.03
N VAL A 589 -15.24 1.68 28.99
CA VAL A 589 -16.68 1.50 29.09
C VAL A 589 -17.09 0.29 28.27
N VAL A 590 -17.88 -0.59 28.89
CA VAL A 590 -18.41 -1.82 28.29
C VAL A 590 -19.87 -1.59 27.89
N SER A 591 -20.21 -1.84 26.63
CA SER A 591 -21.58 -1.78 26.14
C SER A 591 -22.19 -3.18 26.04
N SER A 592 -23.34 -3.39 26.67
CA SER A 592 -24.05 -4.69 26.72
C SER A 592 -25.51 -4.47 26.34
N PRO A 593 -25.85 -4.36 25.04
CA PRO A 593 -27.19 -3.98 24.59
C PRO A 593 -28.28 -4.98 24.98
N ASP A 594 -27.92 -6.25 25.14
CA ASP A 594 -28.87 -7.34 25.44
C ASP A 594 -28.97 -7.68 26.94
N TRP A 595 -28.41 -6.84 27.82
CA TRP A 595 -28.38 -7.12 29.25
C TRP A 595 -29.76 -7.07 29.91
N ASP A 596 -30.07 -8.06 30.76
CA ASP A 596 -31.31 -8.16 31.52
C ASP A 596 -31.18 -7.57 32.95
N ASN A 597 -32.06 -6.63 33.31
CA ASN A 597 -32.00 -5.93 34.61
C ASN A 597 -32.89 -6.53 35.71
N ASP A 598 -33.18 -7.83 35.62
CA ASP A 598 -34.19 -8.55 36.43
C ASP A 598 -35.66 -8.23 36.15
N THR A 599 -35.98 -7.02 35.70
CA THR A 599 -37.38 -6.60 35.47
C THR A 599 -37.75 -6.47 34.01
N ILE A 600 -36.77 -6.16 33.16
CA ILE A 600 -36.91 -5.91 31.72
C ILE A 600 -35.85 -6.75 31.01
N ALA A 601 -36.31 -7.54 30.03
CA ALA A 601 -35.41 -8.28 29.15
C ALA A 601 -34.78 -7.34 28.11
N ASN A 602 -33.48 -7.51 27.83
CA ASN A 602 -32.68 -6.64 26.94
C ASN A 602 -32.84 -5.15 27.28
N ALA A 603 -32.76 -4.81 28.57
CA ALA A 603 -32.80 -3.41 29.02
C ALA A 603 -31.56 -2.63 28.56
N GLY A 604 -30.47 -3.35 28.29
CA GLY A 604 -29.16 -2.80 27.97
C GLY A 604 -28.42 -2.30 29.20
N ALA A 605 -27.10 -2.34 29.14
CA ALA A 605 -26.22 -1.79 30.17
C ALA A 605 -24.99 -1.13 29.55
N VAL A 606 -24.50 -0.11 30.26
CA VAL A 606 -23.21 0.53 30.00
C VAL A 606 -22.44 0.52 31.32
N THR A 607 -21.36 -0.25 31.37
CA THR A 607 -20.60 -0.49 32.61
C THR A 607 -19.25 0.20 32.53
N PHE A 608 -18.90 1.00 33.54
CA PHE A 608 -17.59 1.59 33.67
C PHE A 608 -16.58 0.56 34.22
N GLY A 609 -15.39 0.49 33.64
CA GLY A 609 -14.28 -0.34 34.10
C GLY A 609 -13.03 0.48 34.36
N GLU A 610 -12.34 0.19 35.47
CA GLU A 610 -11.06 0.80 35.80
C GLU A 610 -9.95 0.17 34.97
N GLY A 611 -9.14 0.99 34.30
CA GLY A 611 -8.10 0.51 33.39
C GLY A 611 -6.88 -0.14 34.05
N THR A 612 -6.88 -0.23 35.38
CA THR A 612 -5.76 -0.69 36.20
C THR A 612 -5.97 -2.07 36.82
N THR A 613 -7.19 -2.61 36.82
CA THR A 613 -7.55 -3.88 37.49
C THR A 613 -8.76 -4.54 36.87
#